data_AF-A0A9N8DL78-F1
#
_entry.id   AF-A0A9N8DL78-F1
#
_cell.length_a   1.000
_cell.length_b   1.000
_cell.length_c   1.000
_cell.angle_alpha   90.00
_cell.angle_beta   90.00
_cell.angle_gamma   90.00
#
_symmetry.space_group_name_H-M   'P 1'
#
loop_
_entity.id
_entity.type
_entity.pdbx_description
1 polymer ?
#
loop_
_entity_poly.entity_id
_entity_poly.type
_entity_poly.pdbx_seq_one_letter_code
_entity_poly.pdbx_strand_id
1 'polypeptide(L)'
;MTTPSDQKEDSKPQDDTCTETKLQEENYPDEDGIIPEEGAMVVAMGRHVVPAGVAVEELKNYAGEKDLKNLCPDSVLDMLTHKNLLHVYAKFVDSVVADRSTRGPLGKWKDAQFISVIDLFRDDFAKQGVKVALCKRCSGSGTFRWLEFIDRMVASDYVPQFDVANRSGQVITTVKYRLKFPNGVAVEELKQIFGRKQLKEKIPVHVEKMLQDHNLMEEYHQLVDHCIKEGSVNLRWNVDKLREIMATHQPMFAKKGVDIFVSHKDEYVFDLFGGQTYYYRWIEFVDRKKQPNYRPQRAAESNV
;
A
#
# COMPACT_ATOMS: atom_id res chain seq x y z
N MET A 1 -22.02 -17.60 -44.67
CA MET A 1 -20.76 -17.06 -44.12
C MET A 1 -21.12 -15.82 -43.32
N THR A 2 -21.26 -15.99 -42.01
CA THR A 2 -21.67 -14.94 -41.07
C THR A 2 -20.50 -14.71 -40.12
N THR A 3 -19.88 -13.55 -40.22
CA THR A 3 -18.80 -13.10 -39.34
C THR A 3 -19.35 -12.78 -37.94
N PRO A 4 -18.64 -13.13 -36.85
CA PRO A 4 -19.03 -12.71 -35.51
C PRO A 4 -18.66 -11.24 -35.28
N SER A 5 -19.59 -10.51 -34.68
CA SER A 5 -19.44 -9.12 -34.24
C SER A 5 -18.74 -9.10 -32.88
N ASP A 6 -17.52 -8.57 -32.83
CA ASP A 6 -16.81 -8.25 -31.59
C ASP A 6 -17.54 -7.12 -30.84
N GLN A 7 -18.11 -7.44 -29.68
CA GLN A 7 -18.55 -6.44 -28.71
C GLN A 7 -17.39 -6.12 -27.78
N LYS A 8 -16.85 -4.91 -27.88
CA LYS A 8 -15.96 -4.34 -26.87
C LYS A 8 -16.79 -3.98 -25.63
N GLU A 9 -16.55 -4.67 -24.53
CA GLU A 9 -17.03 -4.26 -23.21
C GLU A 9 -16.22 -3.03 -22.74
N ASP A 10 -16.88 -1.88 -22.70
CA ASP A 10 -16.37 -0.68 -22.01
C ASP A 10 -16.47 -0.90 -20.49
N SER A 11 -15.37 -1.36 -19.88
CA SER A 11 -15.24 -1.41 -18.43
C SER A 11 -15.19 0.02 -17.87
N LYS A 12 -16.28 0.49 -17.26
CA LYS A 12 -16.27 1.77 -16.52
C LYS A 12 -15.24 1.72 -15.38
N PRO A 13 -14.41 2.76 -15.21
CA PRO A 13 -13.51 2.84 -14.06
C PRO A 13 -14.33 2.86 -12.76
N GLN A 14 -14.18 1.83 -11.93
CA GLN A 14 -14.79 1.77 -10.60
C GLN A 14 -14.25 2.92 -9.76
N ASP A 15 -15.13 3.80 -9.31
CA ASP A 15 -14.80 4.93 -8.45
C ASP A 15 -14.25 4.42 -7.11
N ASP A 16 -13.02 4.80 -6.81
CA ASP A 16 -12.15 4.21 -5.80
C ASP A 16 -12.44 4.77 -4.40
N THR A 17 -13.72 4.72 -4.01
CA THR A 17 -14.20 5.23 -2.74
C THR A 17 -13.76 4.31 -1.60
N CYS A 18 -12.81 4.78 -0.80
CA CYS A 18 -12.69 4.32 0.56
C CYS A 18 -13.94 4.83 1.27
N THR A 19 -14.90 3.94 1.55
CA THR A 19 -16.09 4.28 2.32
C THR A 19 -15.63 4.65 3.74
N GLU A 20 -15.63 5.95 4.03
CA GLU A 20 -15.49 6.48 5.39
C GLU A 20 -16.76 6.12 6.16
N THR A 21 -16.80 4.92 6.73
CA THR A 21 -17.80 4.63 7.76
C THR A 21 -17.43 5.47 8.97
N LYS A 22 -18.29 6.43 9.34
CA LYS A 22 -18.21 7.14 10.63
C LYS A 22 -18.46 6.15 11.77
N LEU A 23 -17.48 5.29 12.04
CA LEU A 23 -17.45 4.53 13.28
C LEU A 23 -16.91 5.46 14.36
N GLN A 24 -17.57 5.44 15.52
CA GLN A 24 -17.11 6.17 16.69
C GLN A 24 -15.66 5.79 16.97
N GLU A 25 -14.83 6.81 17.24
CA GLU A 25 -13.42 6.67 17.59
C GLU A 25 -13.28 5.81 18.85
N GLU A 26 -13.18 4.50 18.68
CA GLU A 26 -12.54 3.66 19.69
C GLU A 26 -11.04 3.96 19.58
N ASN A 27 -10.50 4.59 20.61
CA ASN A 27 -9.07 4.79 20.83
C ASN A 27 -8.37 3.42 20.84
N TYR A 28 -7.94 2.95 19.68
CA TYR A 28 -6.91 1.92 19.60
C TYR A 28 -5.57 2.64 19.87
N PRO A 29 -4.80 2.21 20.88
CA PRO A 29 -3.47 2.75 21.13
C PRO A 29 -2.52 2.25 20.02
N ASP A 30 -2.53 2.92 18.87
CA ASP A 30 -1.47 2.81 17.85
C ASP A 30 -0.33 3.80 18.21
N GLU A 31 0.11 3.84 19.48
CA GLU A 31 1.05 4.86 19.99
C GLU A 31 2.36 4.27 20.55
N ASP A 32 2.94 3.28 19.88
CA ASP A 32 4.39 3.10 19.96
C ASP A 32 5.01 4.07 18.96
N GLY A 33 5.40 5.26 19.46
CA GLY A 33 5.98 6.32 18.67
C GLY A 33 7.14 5.81 17.81
N ILE A 34 7.00 5.88 16.49
CA ILE A 34 8.08 5.51 15.58
C ILE A 34 9.23 6.49 15.81
N ILE A 35 10.38 5.99 16.26
CA ILE A 35 11.60 6.80 16.36
C ILE A 35 12.21 6.88 14.95
N PRO A 36 12.17 8.04 14.28
CA PRO A 36 12.73 8.17 12.94
C PRO A 36 14.26 8.08 13.00
N GLU A 37 14.85 7.46 11.98
CA GLU A 37 16.30 7.55 11.74
C GLU A 37 16.70 9.00 11.41
N GLU A 38 17.99 9.32 11.54
CA GLU A 38 18.49 10.66 11.22
C GLU A 38 18.18 11.03 9.76
N GLY A 39 17.54 12.19 9.56
CA GLY A 39 17.11 12.66 8.23
C GLY A 39 15.81 12.03 7.70
N ALA A 40 15.19 11.11 8.43
CA ALA A 40 13.88 10.57 8.09
C ALA A 40 12.76 11.55 8.49
N MET A 41 11.67 11.55 7.72
CA MET A 41 10.49 12.39 7.97
C MET A 41 9.29 11.54 8.33
N VAL A 42 8.46 12.02 9.25
CA VAL A 42 7.23 11.34 9.69
C VAL A 42 6.02 11.99 9.04
N VAL A 43 5.10 11.18 8.51
CA VAL A 43 3.92 11.61 7.75
C VAL A 43 2.68 10.85 8.19
N ALA A 44 1.51 11.29 7.73
CA ALA A 44 0.22 10.67 8.03
C ALA A 44 -0.02 10.55 9.56
N MET A 45 0.19 11.67 10.26
CA MET A 45 0.04 11.79 11.72
C MET A 45 0.88 10.79 12.51
N GLY A 46 2.18 10.69 12.23
CA GLY A 46 3.06 9.83 13.03
C GLY A 46 3.17 8.39 12.54
N ARG A 47 2.39 7.99 11.52
CA ARG A 47 2.15 6.58 11.22
C ARG A 47 3.03 6.01 10.11
N HIS A 48 3.72 6.86 9.36
CA HIS A 48 4.63 6.42 8.32
C HIS A 48 5.89 7.26 8.35
N VAL A 49 7.03 6.62 8.09
CA VAL A 49 8.33 7.26 8.04
C VAL A 49 8.88 7.08 6.64
N VAL A 50 9.31 8.19 6.03
CA VAL A 50 10.04 8.20 4.76
C VAL A 50 11.52 8.43 5.04
N PRO A 51 12.44 7.80 4.29
CA PRO A 51 13.87 7.88 4.56
C PRO A 51 14.45 9.25 4.17
N ALA A 52 15.71 9.47 4.55
CA ALA A 52 16.49 10.58 4.03
C ALA A 52 16.49 10.61 2.49
N GLY A 53 16.50 11.82 1.92
CA GLY A 53 16.36 12.03 0.48
C GLY A 53 14.92 12.04 -0.03
N VAL A 54 13.92 11.93 0.85
CA VAL A 54 12.50 12.10 0.51
C VAL A 54 11.94 13.32 1.23
N ALA A 55 11.47 14.31 0.47
CA ALA A 55 10.73 15.45 0.99
C ALA A 55 9.23 15.25 0.78
N VAL A 56 8.40 15.76 1.69
CA VAL A 56 6.97 15.46 1.72
C VAL A 56 6.12 16.72 1.79
N GLU A 57 5.03 16.71 1.03
CA GLU A 57 3.93 17.67 1.13
C GLU A 57 2.60 16.96 1.40
N GLU A 58 2.04 17.14 2.61
CA GLU A 58 0.75 16.57 2.96
C GLU A 58 -0.41 17.31 2.28
N LEU A 59 -1.34 16.54 1.70
CA LEU A 59 -2.49 17.06 0.99
C LEU A 59 -3.75 16.92 1.84
N LYS A 60 -4.32 18.05 2.27
CA LYS A 60 -5.63 18.05 2.93
C LYS A 60 -6.72 17.60 1.95
N ASN A 61 -7.58 16.69 2.38
CA ASN A 61 -8.68 16.19 1.55
C ASN A 61 -9.72 17.25 1.21
N TYR A 62 -9.92 18.24 2.10
CA TYR A 62 -10.90 19.31 1.91
C TYR A 62 -10.20 20.65 2.00
N ALA A 63 -10.51 21.56 1.09
CA ALA A 63 -9.88 22.88 0.96
C ALA A 63 -8.34 22.87 0.80
N GLY A 64 -7.73 21.71 0.49
CA GLY A 64 -6.28 21.58 0.34
C GLY A 64 -5.69 22.29 -0.88
N GLU A 65 -6.51 22.70 -1.85
CA GLU A 65 -6.08 23.49 -3.00
C GLU A 65 -5.39 24.79 -2.59
N LYS A 66 -5.95 25.49 -1.59
CA LYS A 66 -5.39 26.76 -1.14
C LYS A 66 -4.01 26.55 -0.52
N ASP A 67 -3.86 25.46 0.25
CA ASP A 67 -2.60 25.15 0.92
C ASP A 67 -1.55 24.76 -0.11
N LEU A 68 -1.85 23.83 -1.02
CA LEU A 68 -0.96 23.42 -2.13
C LEU A 68 -0.51 24.62 -2.99
N LYS A 69 -1.38 25.61 -3.19
CA LYS A 69 -1.05 26.80 -3.99
C LYS A 69 -0.13 27.79 -3.27
N ASN A 70 -0.35 28.00 -1.98
CA ASN A 70 0.25 29.13 -1.25
C ASN A 70 1.36 28.72 -0.28
N LEU A 71 1.48 27.43 0.02
CA LEU A 71 2.45 26.88 0.94
C LEU A 71 3.36 25.93 0.15
N CYS A 72 4.65 25.97 0.48
CA CYS A 72 5.62 24.97 0.07
C CYS A 72 6.33 24.56 1.35
N PRO A 73 6.20 23.30 1.82
CA PRO A 73 6.87 22.86 3.02
C PRO A 73 8.39 23.07 2.93
N ASP A 74 9.05 23.47 4.02
CA ASP A 74 10.48 23.81 4.02
C ASP A 74 11.35 22.69 3.42
N SER A 75 11.09 21.43 3.78
CA SER A 75 11.82 20.28 3.22
C SER A 75 11.70 20.14 1.69
N VAL A 76 10.52 20.46 1.14
CA VAL A 76 10.25 20.43 -0.31
C VAL A 76 10.89 21.64 -0.97
N LEU A 77 10.75 22.83 -0.38
CA LEU A 77 11.42 24.06 -0.84
C LEU A 77 12.93 23.87 -0.91
N ASP A 78 13.54 23.34 0.14
CA ASP A 78 14.97 23.08 0.23
C ASP A 78 15.42 22.11 -0.86
N MET A 79 14.79 20.93 -0.96
CA MET A 79 15.13 19.95 -1.98
C MET A 79 15.03 20.53 -3.39
N LEU A 80 13.90 21.18 -3.71
CA LEU A 80 13.65 21.71 -5.05
C LEU A 80 14.54 22.91 -5.38
N THR A 81 14.96 23.69 -4.39
CA THR A 81 15.97 24.75 -4.57
C THR A 81 17.32 24.14 -4.96
N HIS A 82 17.80 23.15 -4.21
CA HIS A 82 19.08 22.49 -4.49
C HIS A 82 19.08 21.76 -5.83
N LYS A 83 17.92 21.25 -6.27
CA LYS A 83 17.74 20.58 -7.56
C LYS A 83 17.36 21.52 -8.72
N ASN A 84 17.26 22.82 -8.48
CA ASN A 84 16.82 23.82 -9.47
C ASN A 84 15.45 23.48 -10.13
N LEU A 85 14.51 22.97 -9.33
CA LEU A 85 13.20 22.49 -9.76
C LEU A 85 12.03 23.38 -9.34
N LEU A 86 12.25 24.47 -8.61
CA LEU A 86 11.15 25.34 -8.14
C LEU A 86 10.24 25.85 -9.27
N HIS A 87 10.82 26.14 -10.43
CA HIS A 87 10.05 26.57 -11.59
C HIS A 87 9.17 25.45 -12.20
N VAL A 88 9.63 24.20 -12.14
CA VAL A 88 8.85 23.02 -12.57
C VAL A 88 7.72 22.78 -11.57
N TYR A 89 8.04 22.82 -10.28
CA TYR A 89 7.08 22.68 -9.20
C TYR A 89 5.96 23.73 -9.24
N ALA A 90 6.30 25.01 -9.46
CA ALA A 90 5.29 26.07 -9.59
C ALA A 90 4.31 25.78 -10.74
N LYS A 91 4.81 25.37 -11.91
CA LYS A 91 3.96 24.98 -13.06
C LYS A 91 3.11 23.75 -12.77
N PHE A 92 3.69 22.77 -12.07
CA PHE A 92 3.00 21.56 -11.64
C PHE A 92 1.84 21.90 -10.71
N VAL A 93 2.08 22.68 -9.65
CA VAL A 93 1.05 23.15 -8.72
C VAL A 93 -0.03 23.94 -9.45
N ASP A 94 0.35 24.90 -10.30
CA ASP A 94 -0.61 25.68 -11.09
C ASP A 94 -1.49 24.78 -11.97
N SER A 95 -0.92 23.73 -12.56
CA SER A 95 -1.66 22.77 -13.38
C SER A 95 -2.65 21.95 -12.56
N VAL A 96 -2.23 21.45 -11.39
CA VAL A 96 -3.13 20.72 -10.45
C VAL A 96 -4.27 21.61 -9.99
N VAL A 97 -3.97 22.87 -9.64
CA VAL A 97 -4.95 23.83 -9.14
C VAL A 97 -5.93 24.24 -10.23
N ALA A 98 -5.44 24.54 -11.44
CA ALA A 98 -6.25 24.97 -12.57
C ALA A 98 -7.15 23.85 -13.11
N ASP A 99 -6.69 22.60 -13.10
CA ASP A 99 -7.49 21.46 -13.53
C ASP A 99 -8.52 21.06 -12.46
N ARG A 100 -9.75 21.58 -12.61
CA ARG A 100 -10.88 21.24 -11.74
C ARG A 100 -11.23 19.75 -11.74
N SER A 101 -10.80 18.98 -12.75
CA SER A 101 -11.06 17.54 -12.82
C SER A 101 -10.29 16.76 -11.75
N THR A 102 -9.18 17.30 -11.24
CA THR A 102 -8.41 16.75 -10.12
C THR A 102 -9.18 16.73 -8.80
N ARG A 103 -10.35 17.37 -8.74
CA ARG A 103 -11.18 17.50 -7.54
C ARG A 103 -12.63 17.08 -7.78
N GLY A 104 -13.25 16.54 -6.73
CA GLY A 104 -14.68 16.30 -6.66
C GLY A 104 -15.47 17.56 -6.25
N PRO A 105 -16.82 17.50 -6.23
CA PRO A 105 -17.67 18.64 -5.89
C PRO A 105 -17.40 19.26 -4.51
N LEU A 106 -16.91 18.46 -3.56
CA LEU A 106 -16.56 18.90 -2.20
C LEU A 106 -15.07 19.24 -2.04
N GLY A 107 -14.32 19.38 -3.14
CA GLY A 107 -12.89 19.68 -3.11
C GLY A 107 -11.99 18.47 -2.83
N LYS A 108 -12.56 17.26 -2.71
CA LYS A 108 -11.81 16.01 -2.52
C LYS A 108 -10.94 15.68 -3.72
N TRP A 109 -9.65 15.43 -3.52
CA TRP A 109 -8.73 15.00 -4.58
C TRP A 109 -9.17 13.69 -5.24
N LYS A 110 -9.12 13.65 -6.58
CA LYS A 110 -9.32 12.46 -7.40
C LYS A 110 -7.97 11.92 -7.84
N ASP A 111 -7.62 10.75 -7.32
CA ASP A 111 -6.27 10.22 -7.43
C ASP A 111 -5.84 10.02 -8.90
N ALA A 112 -6.72 9.51 -9.77
CA ALA A 112 -6.40 9.25 -11.19
C ALA A 112 -6.11 10.53 -11.99
N GLN A 113 -6.95 11.56 -11.83
CA GLN A 113 -6.73 12.85 -12.49
C GLN A 113 -5.48 13.55 -11.93
N PHE A 114 -5.26 13.48 -10.62
CA PHE A 114 -4.05 14.03 -10.01
C PHE A 114 -2.78 13.36 -10.56
N ILE A 115 -2.77 12.02 -10.64
CA ILE A 115 -1.66 11.27 -11.26
C ILE A 115 -1.45 11.69 -12.71
N SER A 116 -2.51 11.92 -13.47
CA SER A 116 -2.37 12.37 -14.86
C SER A 116 -1.63 13.70 -14.98
N VAL A 117 -1.78 14.60 -14.00
CA VAL A 117 -1.00 15.85 -13.95
C VAL A 117 0.45 15.57 -13.55
N ILE A 118 0.71 14.71 -12.56
CA ILE A 118 2.08 14.28 -12.20
C ILE A 118 2.80 13.73 -13.43
N ASP A 119 2.11 12.92 -14.24
CA ASP A 119 2.67 12.30 -15.45
C ASP A 119 3.11 13.31 -16.50
N LEU A 120 2.45 14.48 -16.59
CA LEU A 120 2.85 15.56 -17.49
C LEU A 120 4.20 16.19 -17.11
N PHE A 121 4.55 16.20 -15.83
CA PHE A 121 5.79 16.80 -15.31
C PHE A 121 6.87 15.77 -14.96
N ARG A 122 6.56 14.48 -15.10
CA ARG A 122 7.42 13.37 -14.68
C ARG A 122 8.84 13.50 -15.24
N ASP A 123 8.96 13.74 -16.54
CA ASP A 123 10.26 13.80 -17.21
C ASP A 123 11.08 15.03 -16.78
N ASP A 124 10.42 16.14 -16.46
CA ASP A 124 11.11 17.36 -16.02
C ASP A 124 11.69 17.22 -14.61
N PHE A 125 10.96 16.58 -13.68
CA PHE A 125 11.51 16.18 -12.39
C PHE A 125 12.63 15.15 -12.55
N ALA A 126 12.43 14.14 -13.40
CA ALA A 126 13.38 13.05 -13.60
C ALA A 126 14.73 13.52 -14.17
N LYS A 127 14.75 14.55 -15.02
CA LYS A 127 15.99 15.18 -15.54
C LYS A 127 16.92 15.68 -14.42
N GLN A 128 16.36 16.08 -13.28
CA GLN A 128 17.13 16.52 -12.11
C GLN A 128 17.26 15.42 -11.03
N GLY A 129 16.95 14.17 -11.39
CA GLY A 129 17.06 13.04 -10.49
C GLY A 129 15.98 12.99 -9.41
N VAL A 130 14.84 13.69 -9.58
CA VAL A 130 13.72 13.64 -8.64
C VAL A 130 12.58 12.82 -9.21
N LYS A 131 12.02 11.90 -8.42
CA LYS A 131 10.73 11.24 -8.71
C LYS A 131 9.65 11.89 -7.84
N VAL A 132 8.47 12.12 -8.40
CA VAL A 132 7.28 12.54 -7.65
C VAL A 132 6.29 11.38 -7.60
N ALA A 133 5.75 11.08 -6.42
CA ALA A 133 4.70 10.08 -6.24
C ALA A 133 3.53 10.66 -5.45
N LEU A 134 2.30 10.34 -5.87
CA LEU A 134 1.10 10.58 -5.06
C LEU A 134 0.86 9.39 -4.15
N CYS A 135 1.04 9.59 -2.86
CA CYS A 135 0.85 8.57 -1.87
C CYS A 135 -0.50 8.70 -1.17
N LYS A 136 -1.12 7.57 -0.86
CA LYS A 136 -2.40 7.51 -0.13
C LYS A 136 -2.45 6.34 0.83
N ARG A 137 -2.81 6.64 2.07
CA ARG A 137 -3.07 5.64 3.10
C ARG A 137 -4.49 5.79 3.65
N CYS A 138 -5.23 4.70 3.65
CA CYS A 138 -6.53 4.61 4.31
C CYS A 138 -6.38 3.90 5.65
N SER A 139 -6.98 4.45 6.71
CA SER A 139 -6.95 3.88 8.05
C SER A 139 -8.26 4.16 8.79
N GLY A 140 -8.40 3.66 10.02
CA GLY A 140 -9.58 3.92 10.85
C GLY A 140 -9.78 5.41 11.17
N SER A 141 -8.69 6.18 11.24
CA SER A 141 -8.76 7.64 11.47
C SER A 141 -8.96 8.45 10.18
N GLY A 142 -9.25 7.80 9.05
CA GLY A 142 -9.50 8.46 7.77
C GLY A 142 -8.43 8.22 6.71
N THR A 143 -8.49 9.05 5.67
CA THR A 143 -7.63 8.98 4.49
C THR A 143 -6.55 10.05 4.53
N PHE A 144 -5.29 9.64 4.48
CA PHE A 144 -4.13 10.51 4.35
C PHE A 144 -3.65 10.51 2.90
N ARG A 145 -3.27 11.68 2.40
CA ARG A 145 -2.65 11.86 1.08
C ARG A 145 -1.46 12.78 1.22
N TRP A 146 -0.40 12.49 0.49
CA TRP A 146 0.79 13.33 0.43
C TRP A 146 1.52 13.12 -0.88
N LEU A 147 2.33 14.10 -1.27
CA LEU A 147 3.31 13.96 -2.33
C LEU A 147 4.66 13.60 -1.73
N GLU A 148 5.34 12.64 -2.34
CA GLU A 148 6.73 12.34 -2.04
C GLU A 148 7.60 12.83 -3.20
N PHE A 149 8.55 13.72 -2.89
CA PHE A 149 9.61 14.16 -3.78
C PHE A 149 10.87 13.39 -3.39
N ILE A 150 11.29 12.47 -4.26
CA ILE A 150 12.32 11.47 -3.96
C ILE A 150 13.56 11.82 -4.76
N ASP A 151 14.62 12.25 -4.07
CA ASP A 151 15.93 12.39 -4.66
C ASP A 151 16.54 11.01 -4.93
N ARG A 152 16.54 10.59 -6.20
CA ARG A 152 17.03 9.27 -6.61
C ARG A 152 18.54 9.11 -6.50
N MET A 153 19.29 10.18 -6.22
CA MET A 153 20.72 10.09 -5.93
C MET A 153 21.00 9.79 -4.45
N VAL A 154 20.07 10.12 -3.57
CA VAL A 154 20.18 9.87 -2.12
C VAL A 154 19.40 8.62 -1.72
N ALA A 155 18.17 8.50 -2.20
CA ALA A 155 17.26 7.38 -1.94
C ALA A 155 17.10 6.50 -3.19
N SER A 156 18.21 5.98 -3.73
CA SER A 156 18.24 5.32 -5.06
C SER A 156 17.32 4.11 -5.18
N ASP A 157 17.22 3.34 -4.11
CA ASP A 157 16.46 2.09 -4.07
C ASP A 157 15.08 2.27 -3.40
N TYR A 158 14.73 3.48 -3.00
CA TYR A 158 13.46 3.72 -2.31
C TYR A 158 12.28 3.64 -3.26
N VAL A 159 11.33 2.77 -2.91
CA VAL A 159 10.03 2.63 -3.56
C VAL A 159 8.93 3.05 -2.59
N PRO A 160 8.13 4.08 -2.92
CA PRO A 160 7.04 4.49 -2.04
C PRO A 160 5.99 3.41 -1.92
N GLN A 161 5.76 2.95 -0.70
CA GLN A 161 4.83 1.87 -0.41
C GLN A 161 3.37 2.24 -0.70
N PHE A 162 3.06 3.54 -0.59
CA PHE A 162 1.70 4.07 -0.71
C PHE A 162 1.42 4.75 -2.06
N ASP A 163 2.35 4.65 -3.02
CA ASP A 163 2.20 5.19 -4.38
C ASP A 163 0.92 4.65 -5.02
N VAL A 164 -0.02 5.55 -5.30
CA VAL A 164 -1.32 5.20 -5.88
C VAL A 164 -1.18 4.65 -7.30
N ALA A 165 -0.13 5.04 -8.03
CA ALA A 165 0.16 4.51 -9.36
C ALA A 165 0.81 3.11 -9.31
N ASN A 166 1.33 2.67 -8.17
CA ASN A 166 2.07 1.41 -8.02
C ASN A 166 1.24 0.27 -7.42
N ARG A 167 -0.05 0.14 -7.75
CA ARG A 167 -0.93 -0.91 -7.20
C ARG A 167 -0.94 -2.17 -8.08
N SER A 168 -0.92 -3.36 -7.47
CA SER A 168 -0.97 -4.65 -8.18
C SER A 168 -2.36 -5.04 -8.67
N GLY A 169 -3.40 -4.37 -8.15
CA GLY A 169 -4.80 -4.74 -8.35
C GLY A 169 -5.29 -5.82 -7.37
N GLN A 170 -4.39 -6.48 -6.62
CA GLN A 170 -4.78 -7.43 -5.59
C GLN A 170 -5.36 -6.70 -4.37
N VAL A 171 -6.49 -7.19 -3.86
CA VAL A 171 -7.22 -6.60 -2.73
C VAL A 171 -7.68 -7.67 -1.76
N ILE A 172 -7.45 -7.45 -0.46
CA ILE A 172 -8.14 -8.18 0.62
C ILE A 172 -9.24 -7.29 1.16
N THR A 173 -10.46 -7.82 1.27
CA THR A 173 -11.61 -7.09 1.83
C THR A 173 -11.90 -7.61 3.22
N THR A 174 -11.86 -6.72 4.21
CA THR A 174 -12.29 -6.98 5.59
C THR A 174 -13.68 -6.38 5.81
N VAL A 175 -14.23 -6.44 7.03
CA VAL A 175 -15.53 -5.81 7.31
C VAL A 175 -15.43 -4.30 7.13
N LYS A 176 -14.34 -3.71 7.60
CA LYS A 176 -14.17 -2.25 7.65
C LYS A 176 -13.31 -1.68 6.52
N TYR A 177 -12.49 -2.49 5.82
CA TYR A 177 -11.46 -1.97 4.93
C TYR A 177 -11.26 -2.78 3.64
N ARG A 178 -10.65 -2.13 2.65
CA ARG A 178 -10.09 -2.78 1.46
C ARG A 178 -8.58 -2.56 1.47
N LEU A 179 -7.83 -3.61 1.81
CA LEU A 179 -6.37 -3.61 1.83
C LEU A 179 -5.87 -3.78 0.40
N LYS A 180 -5.02 -2.85 -0.05
CA LYS A 180 -4.47 -2.84 -1.42
C LYS A 180 -2.98 -3.02 -1.34
N PHE A 181 -2.44 -3.83 -2.23
CA PHE A 181 -1.03 -4.18 -2.24
C PHE A 181 -0.33 -3.55 -3.45
N PRO A 182 0.93 -3.11 -3.30
CA PRO A 182 1.67 -2.55 -4.41
C PRO A 182 2.17 -3.64 -5.37
N ASN A 183 2.61 -3.27 -6.57
CA ASN A 183 3.31 -4.22 -7.45
C ASN A 183 4.55 -4.78 -6.75
N GLY A 184 4.81 -6.07 -6.92
CA GLY A 184 5.87 -6.76 -6.19
C GLY A 184 5.47 -7.26 -4.80
N VAL A 185 4.22 -7.06 -4.38
CA VAL A 185 3.64 -7.75 -3.22
C VAL A 185 2.44 -8.57 -3.67
N ALA A 186 2.48 -9.87 -3.39
CA ALA A 186 1.38 -10.80 -3.63
C ALA A 186 0.91 -11.37 -2.29
N VAL A 187 -0.40 -11.62 -2.16
CA VAL A 187 -0.98 -12.09 -0.89
C VAL A 187 -1.81 -13.35 -1.02
N GLU A 188 -1.74 -14.20 0.00
CA GLU A 188 -2.52 -15.44 0.16
C GLU A 188 -3.41 -15.33 1.40
N GLU A 189 -4.73 -15.35 1.23
CA GLU A 189 -5.68 -15.21 2.33
C GLU A 189 -5.86 -16.54 3.09
N LEU A 190 -5.59 -16.51 4.40
CA LEU A 190 -5.81 -17.65 5.29
C LEU A 190 -7.23 -17.58 5.88
N LYS A 191 -8.22 -18.00 5.10
CA LYS A 191 -9.63 -17.97 5.53
C LYS A 191 -9.90 -18.93 6.69
N GLN A 192 -10.71 -18.50 7.66
CA GLN A 192 -11.05 -19.35 8.81
C GLN A 192 -11.95 -20.52 8.40
N ILE A 193 -12.99 -20.25 7.60
CA ILE A 193 -13.97 -21.25 7.14
C ILE A 193 -13.50 -21.82 5.80
N PHE A 194 -13.36 -23.15 5.73
CA PHE A 194 -12.86 -23.90 4.55
C PHE A 194 -11.46 -23.47 4.03
N GLY A 195 -10.77 -22.54 4.69
CA GLY A 195 -9.54 -21.97 4.14
C GLY A 195 -8.41 -22.97 3.97
N ARG A 196 -8.29 -23.99 4.84
CA ARG A 196 -7.29 -25.07 4.65
C ARG A 196 -7.47 -25.80 3.33
N LYS A 197 -8.72 -26.11 2.97
CA LYS A 197 -9.05 -26.78 1.71
C LYS A 197 -8.75 -25.84 0.53
N GLN A 198 -9.21 -24.59 0.61
CA GLN A 198 -8.97 -23.59 -0.44
C GLN A 198 -7.48 -23.32 -0.66
N LEU A 199 -6.69 -23.20 0.41
CA LEU A 199 -5.25 -22.97 0.37
C LEU A 199 -4.50 -24.07 -0.38
N LYS A 200 -4.97 -25.31 -0.31
CA LYS A 200 -4.37 -26.44 -1.03
C LYS A 200 -4.81 -26.53 -2.50
N GLU A 201 -6.05 -26.15 -2.78
CA GLU A 201 -6.69 -26.37 -4.08
C GLU A 201 -6.52 -25.18 -5.05
N LYS A 202 -6.28 -23.98 -4.53
CA LYS A 202 -6.27 -22.76 -5.36
C LYS A 202 -5.22 -21.77 -4.89
N ILE A 203 -4.28 -21.48 -5.78
CA ILE A 203 -3.27 -20.44 -5.60
C ILE A 203 -3.81 -19.13 -6.21
N PRO A 204 -3.77 -17.99 -5.52
CA PRO A 204 -4.11 -16.69 -6.10
C PRO A 204 -3.20 -16.35 -7.28
N VAL A 205 -3.76 -15.81 -8.37
CA VAL A 205 -3.03 -15.55 -9.62
C VAL A 205 -1.77 -14.68 -9.43
N HIS A 206 -1.81 -13.70 -8.54
CA HIS A 206 -0.66 -12.85 -8.25
C HIS A 206 0.44 -13.58 -7.48
N VAL A 207 0.06 -14.49 -6.58
CA VAL A 207 0.98 -15.36 -5.82
C VAL A 207 1.60 -16.38 -6.77
N GLU A 208 0.79 -17.10 -7.55
CA GLU A 208 1.26 -18.07 -8.53
C GLU A 208 2.25 -17.44 -9.52
N LYS A 209 1.89 -16.29 -10.11
CA LYS A 209 2.77 -15.58 -11.05
C LYS A 209 4.11 -15.20 -10.41
N MET A 210 4.09 -14.59 -9.21
CA MET A 210 5.32 -14.21 -8.51
C MET A 210 6.19 -15.43 -8.21
N LEU A 211 5.60 -16.52 -7.73
CA LEU A 211 6.33 -17.72 -7.37
C LEU A 211 6.88 -18.44 -8.61
N GLN A 212 6.18 -18.43 -9.74
CA GLN A 212 6.70 -18.92 -11.01
C GLN A 212 7.88 -18.08 -11.50
N ASP A 213 7.77 -16.75 -11.48
CA ASP A 213 8.82 -15.82 -11.88
C ASP A 213 10.13 -16.02 -11.07
N HIS A 214 10.01 -16.49 -9.83
CA HIS A 214 11.13 -16.74 -8.92
C HIS A 214 11.46 -18.24 -8.71
N ASN A 215 10.80 -19.15 -9.44
CA ASN A 215 10.95 -20.60 -9.29
C ASN A 215 10.78 -21.10 -7.84
N LEU A 216 9.71 -20.68 -7.17
CA LEU A 216 9.40 -20.92 -5.75
C LEU A 216 8.17 -21.82 -5.51
N MET A 217 7.64 -22.46 -6.55
CA MET A 217 6.40 -23.24 -6.43
C MET A 217 6.54 -24.44 -5.48
N GLU A 218 7.69 -25.11 -5.49
CA GLU A 218 7.96 -26.22 -4.58
C GLU A 218 8.00 -25.76 -3.11
N GLU A 219 8.75 -24.70 -2.80
CA GLU A 219 8.81 -24.13 -1.46
C GLU A 219 7.45 -23.61 -0.99
N TYR A 220 6.63 -23.06 -1.89
CA TYR A 220 5.26 -22.69 -1.58
C TYR A 220 4.40 -23.87 -1.17
N HIS A 221 4.47 -25.00 -1.89
CA HIS A 221 3.72 -26.19 -1.50
C HIS A 221 4.16 -26.72 -0.13
N GLN A 222 5.46 -26.70 0.17
CA GLN A 222 5.99 -27.07 1.49
C GLN A 222 5.49 -26.12 2.59
N LEU A 223 5.48 -24.80 2.31
CA LEU A 223 4.94 -23.78 3.21
C LEU A 223 3.45 -24.01 3.50
N VAL A 224 2.64 -24.23 2.46
CA VAL A 224 1.20 -24.47 2.58
C VAL A 224 0.90 -25.73 3.38
N ASP A 225 1.57 -26.84 3.08
CA ASP A 225 1.37 -28.08 3.83
C ASP A 225 1.75 -27.91 5.31
N HIS A 226 2.82 -27.18 5.61
CA HIS A 226 3.22 -26.87 6.99
C HIS A 226 2.18 -26.00 7.69
N CYS A 227 1.70 -24.93 7.04
CA CYS A 227 0.61 -24.10 7.55
C CYS A 227 -0.64 -24.93 7.86
N ILE A 228 -1.10 -25.77 6.94
CA ILE A 228 -2.31 -26.60 7.12
C ILE A 228 -2.17 -27.54 8.31
N LYS A 229 -0.99 -28.15 8.47
CA LYS A 229 -0.71 -29.14 9.50
C LYS A 229 -0.54 -28.51 10.89
N GLU A 230 0.17 -27.39 10.99
CA GLU A 230 0.67 -26.88 12.29
C GLU A 230 0.29 -25.41 12.58
N GLY A 231 -0.17 -24.66 11.58
CA GLY A 231 -0.49 -23.23 11.68
C GLY A 231 -1.80 -22.90 12.40
N SER A 232 -2.46 -23.89 13.04
CA SER A 232 -3.79 -23.68 13.60
C SER A 232 -4.05 -24.42 14.91
N VAL A 233 -4.88 -23.82 15.75
CA VAL A 233 -5.31 -24.35 17.05
C VAL A 233 -6.83 -24.28 17.12
N ASN A 234 -7.50 -25.36 17.52
CA ASN A 234 -8.97 -25.44 17.58
C ASN A 234 -9.66 -24.97 16.30
N LEU A 235 -9.15 -25.44 15.16
CA LEU A 235 -9.60 -25.10 13.80
C LEU A 235 -9.38 -23.63 13.37
N ARG A 236 -8.81 -22.76 14.19
CA ARG A 236 -8.51 -21.36 13.85
C ARG A 236 -7.03 -21.15 13.53
N TRP A 237 -6.74 -20.31 12.54
CA TRP A 237 -5.37 -19.88 12.25
C TRP A 237 -4.77 -19.17 13.47
N ASN A 238 -3.61 -19.63 13.93
CA ASN A 238 -2.91 -19.08 15.09
C ASN A 238 -1.70 -18.29 14.60
N VAL A 239 -1.64 -17.00 14.97
CA VAL A 239 -0.61 -16.07 14.46
C VAL A 239 0.79 -16.48 14.89
N ASP A 240 0.97 -16.90 16.15
CA ASP A 240 2.28 -17.29 16.68
C ASP A 240 2.81 -18.53 15.97
N LYS A 241 1.96 -19.54 15.74
CA LYS A 241 2.31 -20.72 14.95
C LYS A 241 2.64 -20.38 13.51
N LEU A 242 1.85 -19.53 12.87
CA LEU A 242 2.14 -19.10 11.51
C LEU A 242 3.47 -18.34 11.43
N ARG A 243 3.81 -17.53 12.43
CA ARG A 243 5.09 -16.81 12.53
C ARG A 243 6.26 -17.77 12.70
N GLU A 244 6.15 -18.78 13.56
CA GLU A 244 7.15 -19.86 13.69
C GLU A 244 7.37 -20.59 12.34
N ILE A 245 6.27 -20.85 11.61
CA ILE A 245 6.32 -21.47 10.27
C ILE A 245 6.99 -20.53 9.25
N MET A 246 6.62 -19.24 9.22
CA MET A 246 7.24 -18.27 8.31
C MET A 246 8.76 -18.21 8.54
N ALA A 247 9.20 -18.11 9.79
CA ALA A 247 10.62 -18.06 10.15
C ALA A 247 11.39 -19.31 9.66
N THR A 248 10.75 -20.48 9.65
CA THR A 248 11.35 -21.73 9.14
C THR A 248 11.55 -21.70 7.62
N HIS A 249 10.58 -21.14 6.89
CA HIS A 249 10.58 -21.15 5.43
C HIS A 249 11.28 -19.94 4.80
N GLN A 250 11.33 -18.82 5.51
CA GLN A 250 11.84 -17.54 5.02
C GLN A 250 13.23 -17.62 4.38
N PRO A 251 14.23 -18.36 4.91
CA PRO A 251 15.54 -18.45 4.27
C PRO A 251 15.51 -19.01 2.85
N MET A 252 14.61 -19.95 2.56
CA MET A 252 14.48 -20.58 1.23
C MET A 252 13.90 -19.60 0.20
N PHE A 253 12.89 -18.82 0.61
CA PHE A 253 12.30 -17.77 -0.19
C PHE A 253 13.28 -16.61 -0.41
N ALA A 254 13.92 -16.13 0.67
CA ALA A 254 14.83 -14.98 0.64
C ALA A 254 16.03 -15.22 -0.28
N LYS A 255 16.55 -16.46 -0.32
CA LYS A 255 17.61 -16.87 -1.25
C LYS A 255 17.24 -16.66 -2.73
N LYS A 256 15.94 -16.70 -3.05
CA LYS A 256 15.38 -16.48 -4.40
C LYS A 256 14.79 -15.07 -4.56
N GLY A 257 15.06 -14.16 -3.61
CA GLY A 257 14.70 -12.74 -3.69
C GLY A 257 13.25 -12.43 -3.30
N VAL A 258 12.54 -13.36 -2.67
CA VAL A 258 11.20 -13.13 -2.13
C VAL A 258 11.26 -13.24 -0.62
N ASP A 259 10.75 -12.25 0.10
CA ASP A 259 10.51 -12.40 1.53
C ASP A 259 9.06 -12.82 1.78
N ILE A 260 8.83 -13.57 2.85
CA ILE A 260 7.50 -13.97 3.29
C ILE A 260 7.21 -13.41 4.67
N PHE A 261 5.98 -12.96 4.88
CA PHE A 261 5.49 -12.44 6.14
C PHE A 261 4.11 -13.01 6.42
N VAL A 262 3.80 -13.26 7.69
CA VAL A 262 2.42 -13.43 8.11
C VAL A 262 1.89 -12.09 8.62
N SER A 263 0.74 -11.70 8.13
CA SER A 263 0.05 -10.48 8.53
C SER A 263 -1.33 -10.78 9.08
N HIS A 264 -1.82 -9.93 9.98
CA HIS A 264 -3.12 -10.11 10.60
C HIS A 264 -3.88 -8.81 10.88
N LYS A 265 -5.20 -8.96 11.00
CA LYS A 265 -6.08 -7.91 11.48
C LYS A 265 -7.27 -8.51 12.22
N ASP A 266 -7.57 -7.94 13.38
CA ASP A 266 -8.75 -8.29 14.16
C ASP A 266 -9.71 -7.12 14.14
N GLU A 267 -10.98 -7.39 13.81
CA GLU A 267 -12.01 -6.35 13.71
C GLU A 267 -13.21 -6.71 14.57
N TYR A 268 -13.44 -5.92 15.62
CA TYR A 268 -14.67 -6.00 16.39
C TYR A 268 -15.78 -5.23 15.67
N VAL A 269 -16.93 -5.90 15.49
CA VAL A 269 -18.12 -5.37 14.83
C VAL A 269 -19.30 -5.61 15.75
N PHE A 270 -20.06 -4.57 16.01
CA PHE A 270 -21.29 -4.64 16.78
C PHE A 270 -22.48 -4.64 15.81
N ASP A 271 -23.30 -5.69 15.86
CA ASP A 271 -24.52 -5.82 15.07
C ASP A 271 -25.74 -6.08 15.97
N LEU A 272 -26.90 -6.37 15.37
CA LEU A 272 -28.15 -6.61 16.10
C LEU A 272 -28.12 -7.84 17.02
N PHE A 273 -27.16 -8.74 16.85
CA PHE A 273 -26.98 -9.96 17.64
C PHE A 273 -25.84 -9.85 18.66
N GLY A 274 -25.21 -8.68 18.76
CA GLY A 274 -24.15 -8.38 19.71
C GLY A 274 -22.81 -8.09 19.03
N GLY A 275 -21.74 -8.18 19.81
CA GLY A 275 -20.38 -7.94 19.33
C GLY A 275 -19.68 -9.21 18.86
N GLN A 276 -19.10 -9.17 17.67
CA GLN A 276 -18.29 -10.26 17.13
C GLN A 276 -16.93 -9.75 16.64
N THR A 277 -15.86 -10.48 16.97
CA THR A 277 -14.52 -10.25 16.41
C THR A 277 -14.30 -11.11 15.18
N TYR A 278 -13.93 -10.47 14.07
CA TYR A 278 -13.52 -11.10 12.82
C TYR A 278 -11.99 -11.16 12.73
N TYR A 279 -11.45 -12.34 12.44
CA TYR A 279 -10.00 -12.59 12.41
C TYR A 279 -9.52 -12.79 10.97
N TYR A 280 -8.83 -11.78 10.43
CA TYR A 280 -8.24 -11.80 9.08
C TYR A 280 -6.76 -12.15 9.17
N ARG A 281 -6.32 -13.13 8.40
CA ARG A 281 -4.93 -13.61 8.37
C ARG A 281 -4.53 -13.79 6.90
N TRP A 282 -3.31 -13.42 6.56
CA TRP A 282 -2.78 -13.63 5.21
C TRP A 282 -1.26 -13.76 5.24
N ILE A 283 -0.71 -14.38 4.19
CA ILE A 283 0.73 -14.42 3.94
C ILE A 283 1.02 -13.38 2.86
N GLU A 284 2.03 -12.53 3.08
CA GLU A 284 2.54 -11.58 2.09
C GLU A 284 3.85 -12.12 1.51
N PHE A 285 3.92 -12.22 0.19
CA PHE A 285 5.11 -12.54 -0.58
C PHE A 285 5.62 -11.24 -1.21
N VAL A 286 6.87 -10.88 -0.91
CA VAL A 286 7.46 -9.58 -1.27
C VAL A 286 8.67 -9.80 -2.16
N ASP A 287 8.54 -9.48 -3.45
CA ASP A 287 9.65 -9.44 -4.41
C ASP A 287 10.58 -8.27 -4.05
N ARG A 288 11.74 -8.59 -3.47
CA ARG A 288 12.71 -7.60 -2.98
C ARG A 288 13.39 -6.81 -4.09
N LYS A 289 13.34 -7.28 -5.33
CA LYS A 289 13.83 -6.50 -6.47
C LYS A 289 12.85 -5.38 -6.83
N LYS A 290 11.54 -5.60 -6.66
CA LYS A 290 10.50 -4.60 -6.95
C LYS A 290 10.17 -3.72 -5.74
N GLN A 291 10.34 -4.26 -4.53
CA GLN A 291 9.91 -3.66 -3.27
C GLN A 291 11.00 -3.83 -2.19
N PRO A 292 12.20 -3.27 -2.41
CA PRO A 292 13.36 -3.47 -1.54
C PRO A 292 13.12 -2.97 -0.11
N ASN A 293 12.39 -1.87 0.05
CA ASN A 293 12.11 -1.22 1.33
C ASN A 293 10.70 -1.49 1.87
N TYR A 294 9.93 -2.41 1.27
CA TYR A 294 8.57 -2.70 1.73
C TYR A 294 8.56 -3.35 3.11
N ARG A 295 7.70 -2.85 3.98
CA ARG A 295 7.39 -3.42 5.29
C ARG A 295 5.88 -3.70 5.36
N PRO A 296 5.45 -4.93 5.67
CA PRO A 296 4.03 -5.19 5.88
C PRO A 296 3.49 -4.31 6.99
N GLN A 297 2.35 -3.66 6.77
CA GLN A 297 1.74 -2.73 7.73
C GLN A 297 1.08 -3.44 8.93
N ARG A 298 1.05 -4.76 8.88
CA ARG A 298 0.26 -5.63 9.75
C ARG A 298 1.01 -6.92 10.04
N ALA A 299 2.34 -6.90 9.94
CA ALA A 299 3.19 -8.06 10.22
C ALA A 299 2.94 -8.54 11.64
N ALA A 300 2.90 -9.85 11.86
CA ALA A 300 2.87 -10.41 13.21
C ALA A 300 4.20 -10.21 13.98
N GLU A 301 5.26 -9.83 13.27
CA GLU A 301 6.61 -9.62 13.82
C GLU A 301 6.81 -8.22 14.39
N SER A 302 5.97 -7.25 14.00
CA SER A 302 5.98 -5.95 14.64
C SER A 302 5.34 -6.10 16.01
N ASN A 303 6.14 -5.94 17.07
CA ASN A 303 5.65 -5.65 18.42
C ASN A 303 5.06 -4.22 18.42
N VAL A 304 4.01 -4.00 17.63
CA VAL A 304 3.29 -2.73 17.48
C VAL A 304 1.82 -3.03 17.61
#